data_AF-A0A1Y6FNH5-F1
#
_entry.id   AF-A0A1Y6FNH5-F1
#
_cell.length_a   1.000
_cell.length_b   1.000
_cell.length_c   1.000
_cell.angle_alpha   90.00
_cell.angle_beta   90.00
_cell.angle_gamma   90.00
#
_symmetry.space_group_name_H-M   'P 1'
#
loop_
_entity.id
_entity.type
_entity.pdbx_description
1 polymer ?
#
loop_
_entity_poly.entity_id
_entity_poly.type
_entity_poly.pdbx_seq_one_letter_code
_entity_poly.pdbx_strand_id
1 'polypeptide(L)' 'MAGSVFAMIKYRFITKHRKGKWYASLEEAQERACSIGAGFLDHLSGQFTPYRGTILEIGDSQTR' A
#
# COMPACT_ATOMS: atom_id res chain seq x y z
N MET A 1 -23.52 -19.84 10.23
CA MET A 1 -22.49 -18.82 10.54
C MET A 1 -21.76 -18.53 9.24
N ALA A 2 -22.06 -17.41 8.59
CA ALA A 2 -21.44 -17.05 7.33
C ALA A 2 -19.98 -16.66 7.62
N GLY A 3 -19.05 -17.57 7.33
CA GLY A 3 -17.63 -17.24 7.31
C GLY A 3 -17.43 -16.19 6.23
N SER A 4 -17.23 -14.95 6.65
CA SER A 4 -16.87 -13.88 5.74
C SER A 4 -15.54 -14.27 5.09
N VAL A 5 -15.61 -14.67 3.82
CA VAL A 5 -14.48 -14.64 2.89
C VAL A 5 -14.12 -13.18 2.69
N PHE A 6 -13.51 -12.56 3.71
CA PHE A 6 -12.86 -11.28 3.52
C PHE A 6 -11.67 -11.56 2.61
N ALA A 7 -11.91 -11.38 1.31
CA ALA A 7 -10.91 -11.00 0.32
C ALA A 7 -9.83 -10.19 1.04
N MET A 8 -8.69 -10.82 1.31
CA MET A 8 -7.60 -10.17 2.02
C MET A 8 -6.96 -9.19 1.03
N ILE A 9 -7.54 -7.99 0.95
CA ILE A 9 -7.03 -6.92 0.11
C ILE A 9 -5.63 -6.56 0.60
N LYS A 10 -4.68 -6.53 -0.32
CA LYS A 10 -3.30 -6.12 -0.07
C LYS A 10 -2.97 -4.88 -0.86
N TYR A 11 -2.09 -4.05 -0.31
CA TYR A 11 -1.68 -2.78 -0.88
C TYR A 11 -0.17 -2.77 -1.08
N ARG A 12 0.31 -2.24 -2.20
CA ARG A 12 1.73 -1.93 -2.39
C ARG A 12 1.93 -0.68 -3.23
N PHE A 13 3.00 0.04 -2.94
CA PHE A 13 3.44 1.14 -3.79
C PHE A 13 4.54 0.70 -4.74
N ILE A 14 4.47 1.18 -5.98
CA ILE A 14 5.48 0.96 -7.02
C ILE A 14 6.00 2.31 -7.47
N THR A 15 7.33 2.40 -7.58
CA THR A 15 8.03 3.52 -8.20
C THR A 15 8.71 3.06 -9.47
N LYS A 16 9.22 4.01 -10.27
CA LYS A 16 10.00 3.71 -11.48
C LYS A 16 11.15 2.72 -11.24
N HIS A 17 11.76 2.76 -10.06
CA HIS A 17 12.98 2.00 -9.76
C HIS A 17 12.78 0.86 -8.75
N ARG A 18 11.72 0.89 -7.94
CA ARG A 18 11.51 -0.08 -6.85
C ARG A 18 10.04 -0.47 -6.74
N LYS A 19 9.81 -1.71 -6.32
CA LYS A 19 8.47 -2.22 -5.97
C LYS A 19 8.42 -2.49 -4.48
N GLY A 20 7.41 -1.95 -3.81
CA GLY A 20 7.12 -2.22 -2.41
C GLY A 20 6.61 -3.65 -2.19
N LYS A 21 6.65 -4.08 -0.93
CA LYS A 21 6.00 -5.32 -0.50
C LYS A 21 4.49 -5.13 -0.48
N TRP A 22 3.77 -6.24 -0.53
CA TRP A 22 2.34 -6.28 -0.27
C TRP A 22 2.10 -6.19 1.23
N TYR A 23 1.27 -5.24 1.64
CA TYR A 23 0.87 -5.00 3.03
C TYR A 23 -0.62 -5.24 3.19
N ALA A 24 -1.06 -5.61 4.40
CA ALA A 24 -2.46 -5.94 4.66
C ALA A 24 -3.36 -4.70 4.81
N SER A 25 -2.77 -3.52 5.08
CA SER A 25 -3.48 -2.25 5.21
C SER A 25 -2.84 -1.18 4.32
N LEU A 26 -3.65 -0.20 3.92
CA LEU A 26 -3.17 0.95 3.14
C LEU A 26 -2.21 1.82 3.97
N GLU A 27 -2.49 1.98 5.26
CA GLU A 27 -1.67 2.76 6.19
C GLU A 27 -0.25 2.18 6.30
N GLU A 28 -0.12 0.86 6.50
CA GLU A 28 1.18 0.19 6.56
C GLU A 28 1.94 0.35 5.23
N ALA A 29 1.24 0.32 4.10
CA ALA A 29 1.85 0.60 2.80
C ALA A 29 2.35 2.04 2.70
N GLN A 30 1.58 3.02 3.22
CA GLN A 30 1.92 4.45 3.19
C GLN A 30 3.11 4.77 4.09
N GLU A 31 3.15 4.21 5.31
CA GLU A 31 4.29 4.35 6.22
C GLU A 31 5.58 3.82 5.59
N ARG A 32 5.50 2.69 4.88
CA ARG A 32 6.65 2.09 4.20
C ARG A 32 6.96 2.73 2.86
N ALA A 33 6.10 3.57 2.30
CA ALA A 33 6.30 4.20 1.00
C ALA A 33 7.55 5.11 0.97
N CYS A 34 7.85 5.79 2.07
CA CYS A 34 9.04 6.66 2.19
C CYS A 34 10.34 5.87 1.96
N SER A 35 10.43 4.64 2.50
CA SER A 35 11.62 3.79 2.39
C SER A 35 11.99 3.39 0.95
N ILE A 36 11.01 3.34 0.05
CA ILE A 36 11.20 3.01 -1.36
C ILE A 36 11.17 4.23 -2.29
N GLY A 37 11.04 5.43 -1.72
CA GLY A 37 10.90 6.68 -2.46
C GLY A 37 9.56 6.78 -3.21
N ALA A 38 8.49 6.17 -2.70
CA ALA A 38 7.17 6.22 -3.29
C ALA A 38 6.35 7.44 -2.84
N GLY A 39 6.61 7.98 -1.66
CA GLY A 39 5.88 9.12 -1.13
C GLY A 39 6.21 9.32 0.34
N PHE A 40 5.56 10.31 0.93
CA PHE A 40 5.73 10.66 2.33
C PHE A 40 4.35 10.70 3.00
N LEU A 41 4.22 10.05 4.15
CA LEU A 41 3.05 10.17 5.02
C LEU A 41 3.35 11.24 6.05
N ASP A 42 2.60 12.34 6.03
CA ASP A 42 2.73 13.39 7.02
C ASP A 42 1.94 13.00 8.27
N HIS A 43 2.64 12.62 9.35
CA HIS A 43 1.98 12.19 10.59
C HIS A 43 1.28 13.32 11.36
N LEU A 44 1.59 14.58 11.07
CA LEU A 44 0.90 15.72 11.70
C LEU A 44 -0.49 15.96 11.08
N SER A 45 -0.61 15.86 9.75
CA SER A 45 -1.87 16.07 9.03
C SER A 45 -2.61 14.78 8.69
N GLY A 46 -1.95 13.62 8.79
CA GLY A 46 -2.47 12.33 8.36
C GLY A 46 -2.58 12.18 6.83
N GLN A 47 -1.98 13.10 6.06
CA GLN A 47 -2.06 13.10 4.61
C GLN A 47 -0.88 12.39 3.96
N PHE A 48 -1.18 11.50 3.02
CA PHE A 48 -0.17 10.83 2.21
C PHE A 48 0.06 11.59 0.90
N THR A 49 1.31 11.99 0.66
CA THR A 49 1.72 12.64 -0.59
C THR A 49 2.55 11.67 -1.43
N PRO A 50 2.00 11.09 -2.52
CA PRO A 50 2.77 10.26 -3.44
C PRO A 50 3.76 11.12 -4.25
N TYR A 51 4.96 10.60 -4.47
CA TYR A 51 5.92 11.21 -5.39
C TYR A 51 5.53 10.97 -6.85
N ARG A 52 6.08 11.78 -7.76
CA ARG A 52 5.75 11.69 -9.19
C ARG A 52 6.11 10.32 -9.75
N GLY A 53 5.11 9.69 -10.39
CA GLY A 53 5.26 8.36 -10.99
C GLY A 53 5.10 7.21 -10.01
N THR A 54 4.70 7.46 -8.77
CA THR A 54 4.29 6.41 -7.84
C THR A 54 2.91 5.89 -8.21
N ILE A 55 2.75 4.58 -8.17
CA ILE A 55 1.50 3.89 -8.42
C ILE A 55 1.13 3.07 -7.17
N LEU A 56 -0.12 3.17 -6.73
CA LEU A 56 -0.70 2.26 -5.76
C LEU A 56 -1.29 1.06 -6.50
N GLU A 57 -0.84 -0.13 -6.15
CA GLU A 57 -1.49 -1.37 -6.57
C GLU A 57 -2.28 -1.97 -5.42
N ILE A 58 -3.45 -2.48 -5.76
CA ILE A 58 -4.37 -3.16 -4.86
C ILE A 58 -4.52 -4.59 -5.38
N GLY A 59 -4.13 -5.56 -4.57
CA GLY A 59 -4.21 -6.97 -4.88
C GLY A 59 -5.31 -7.63 -4.06
N ASP A 60 -6.09 -8.50 -4.68
CA ASP A 60 -6.96 -9.42 -3.95
C ASP A 60 -6.15 -10.67 -3.62
N SER A 61 -5.90 -10.96 -2.35
CA SER A 61 -5.32 -12.25 -1.98
C SER A 61 -6.41 -13.30 -1.81
N GLN A 62 -7.16 -13.57 -2.87
CA GLN A 62 -7.81 -14.87 -3.03
C GLN A 62 -6.73 -15.91 -3.28
N THR A 63 -6.25 -16.52 -2.21
CA THR A 63 -5.65 -17.85 -2.31
C THR A 63 -6.76 -18.80 -2.73
N ARG A 64 -6.64 -19.37 -3.93
CA ARG A 64 -7.43 -20.51 -4.40
C ARG A 64 -7.05 -21.78 -3.65
#